data_AF-A0A934CIQ7-F1
#
_entry.id   AF-A0A934CIQ7-F1
#
_cell.length_a   1.000
_cell.length_b   1.000
_cell.length_c   1.000
_cell.angle_alpha   90.00
_cell.angle_beta   90.00
_cell.angle_gamma   90.00
#
_symmetry.space_group_name_H-M   'P 1'
#
loop_
_entity.id
_entity.type
_entity.pdbx_description
1 polymer ?
#
loop_
_entity_poly.entity_id
_entity_poly.type
_entity_poly.pdbx_seq_one_letter_code
_entity_poly.pdbx_strand_id
1 'polypeptide(L)'
;FWLFRLVDAEWLVKTLALFLIGVGIYQLRSDGNGQRVSALWALPAGGFGGLVGTLFGTGGPFYVAYLHGRQLDKVAFRATFSTIFLLDGANRIVSYALAGFLNERFFGILLWLAPTMALGVFVGRHLHADISQKTFRRGISILLLLSGSILLFK
;
A
#
# COMPACT_ATOMS: atom_id res chain seq x y z
N PHE A 1 15.72 9.04 23.97
CA PHE A 1 14.40 8.36 24.07
C PHE A 1 13.27 9.27 24.58
N TRP A 2 13.30 10.59 24.32
CA TRP A 2 12.24 11.54 24.71
C TRP A 2 11.66 12.35 23.53
N LEU A 3 12.37 12.44 22.40
CA LEU A 3 11.93 13.15 21.18
C LEU A 3 10.80 12.46 20.39
N PHE A 4 10.59 11.16 20.58
CA PHE A 4 9.59 10.37 19.83
C PHE A 4 8.19 10.32 20.48
N ARG A 5 8.03 10.84 21.71
CA ARG A 5 6.75 10.75 22.45
C ARG A 5 5.79 11.92 22.19
N LEU A 6 6.26 13.02 21.60
CA LEU A 6 5.52 14.29 21.54
C LEU A 6 5.62 15.02 20.19
N VAL A 7 6.39 14.55 19.21
CA VAL A 7 6.23 14.98 17.81
C VAL A 7 5.05 14.19 17.21
N ASP A 8 3.90 14.42 17.84
CA ASP A 8 2.54 14.23 17.40
C ASP A 8 2.31 13.20 16.28
N ALA A 9 2.04 11.96 16.70
CA ALA A 9 1.42 10.97 15.82
C ALA A 9 0.19 11.55 15.10
N GLU A 10 -0.52 12.48 15.73
CA GLU A 10 -1.64 13.22 15.12
C GLU A 10 -1.22 14.09 13.92
N TRP A 11 -0.12 14.84 14.01
CA TRP A 11 0.39 15.63 12.88
C TRP A 11 0.96 14.74 11.78
N LEU A 12 1.59 13.61 12.15
CA LEU A 12 2.10 12.63 11.18
C LEU A 12 0.96 12.00 10.38
N VAL A 13 -0.13 11.62 11.06
CA VAL A 13 -1.36 11.08 10.47
C VAL A 13 -2.06 12.13 9.60
N LYS A 14 -2.22 13.38 10.08
CA LYS A 14 -2.82 14.47 9.29
C LYS A 14 -2.01 14.79 8.04
N THR A 15 -0.68 14.86 8.14
CA THR A 15 0.20 15.11 6.99
C THR A 15 0.11 13.99 5.96
N LEU A 16 0.12 12.74 6.43
CA LEU A 16 -0.11 11.57 5.59
C LEU A 16 -1.46 11.66 4.88
N ALA A 17 -2.53 11.95 5.61
CA ALA A 17 -3.88 12.01 5.07
C ALA A 17 -4.03 13.12 4.00
N LEU A 18 -3.43 14.30 4.25
CA LEU A 18 -3.38 15.40 3.30
C LEU A 18 -2.60 15.02 2.03
N PHE A 19 -1.48 14.33 2.19
CA PHE A 19 -0.68 13.80 1.08
C PHE A 19 -1.49 12.80 0.23
N LEU A 20 -2.20 11.86 0.86
CA LEU A 20 -3.04 10.88 0.15
C LEU A 20 -4.16 11.56 -0.65
N ILE A 21 -4.81 12.56 -0.07
CA ILE A 21 -5.85 13.34 -0.75
C ILE A 21 -5.24 14.11 -1.93
N GLY A 22 -4.12 14.82 -1.72
CA GLY A 22 -3.44 15.57 -2.77
C GLY A 22 -3.04 14.70 -3.95
N VAL A 23 -2.46 13.53 -3.67
CA VAL A 23 -2.14 12.53 -4.70
C VAL A 23 -3.41 12.02 -5.38
N GLY A 24 -4.47 11.68 -4.65
CA GLY A 24 -5.74 11.23 -5.21
C GLY A 24 -6.34 12.24 -6.19
N ILE A 25 -6.38 13.53 -5.80
CA ILE A 25 -6.86 14.62 -6.66
C ILE A 25 -5.96 14.78 -7.89
N TYR A 26 -4.64 14.76 -7.72
CA TYR A 26 -3.69 14.87 -8.82
C TYR A 26 -3.86 13.71 -9.82
N GLN A 27 -4.05 12.48 -9.36
CA GLN A 27 -4.27 11.32 -10.21
C GLN A 27 -5.61 11.35 -10.95
N LEU A 28 -6.67 11.88 -10.31
CA LEU A 28 -7.98 12.09 -10.95
C LEU A 28 -7.95 13.14 -12.06
N ARG A 29 -7.12 14.18 -11.89
CA ARG A 29 -6.96 15.28 -12.85
C ARG A 29 -5.92 15.01 -13.94
N SER A 30 -4.94 14.14 -13.67
CA SER A 30 -3.92 13.75 -14.62
C SER A 30 -4.48 12.68 -15.55
N ASP A 31 -4.84 13.05 -16.78
CA ASP A 31 -5.34 12.15 -17.83
C ASP A 31 -4.32 11.09 -18.32
N GLY A 32 -3.24 10.86 -17.57
CA GLY A 32 -2.18 9.95 -17.95
C GLY A 32 -1.27 10.52 -19.04
N ASN A 33 -1.24 11.84 -19.22
CA ASN A 33 -0.31 12.51 -20.13
C ASN A 33 0.84 13.23 -19.42
N GLY A 34 0.95 13.08 -18.09
CA GLY A 34 2.03 13.67 -17.28
C GLY A 34 3.36 12.91 -17.42
N GLN A 35 4.47 13.63 -17.42
CA GLN A 35 5.84 13.09 -17.53
C GLN A 35 6.07 11.91 -16.57
N ARG A 36 6.70 10.84 -17.08
CA ARG A 36 7.04 9.65 -16.28
C ARG A 36 7.91 10.07 -15.09
N VAL A 37 7.43 9.79 -13.88
CA VAL A 37 8.23 10.02 -12.66
C VAL A 37 9.55 9.24 -12.76
N SER A 38 10.67 9.90 -12.43
CA SER A 38 12.00 9.29 -12.51
C SER A 38 12.13 8.06 -11.60
N ALA A 39 12.91 7.07 -12.03
CA ALA A 39 13.17 5.85 -11.27
C ALA A 39 13.82 6.13 -9.90
N LEU A 40 14.55 7.25 -9.78
CA LEU A 40 15.16 7.71 -8.53
C LEU A 40 14.14 7.96 -7.40
N TRP A 41 12.88 8.26 -7.73
CA TRP A 41 11.82 8.42 -6.73
C TRP A 41 11.35 7.10 -6.11
N ALA A 42 11.80 5.94 -6.61
CA ALA A 42 11.51 4.64 -6.01
C ALA A 42 12.12 4.50 -4.61
N LEU A 43 13.31 5.08 -4.40
CA LEU A 43 14.03 5.01 -3.13
C LEU A 43 13.29 5.75 -2.00
N PRO A 44 12.93 7.04 -2.14
CA PRO A 44 12.16 7.73 -1.12
C PRO A 44 10.74 7.15 -1.01
N ALA A 45 10.06 6.81 -2.11
CA ALA A 45 8.72 6.24 -2.03
C ALA A 45 8.69 4.86 -1.35
N GLY A 46 9.71 4.03 -1.60
CA GLY A 46 9.88 2.74 -0.97
C GLY A 46 10.26 2.86 0.51
N GLY A 47 11.16 3.81 0.84
CA GLY A 47 11.54 4.11 2.21
C GLY A 47 10.38 4.65 3.04
N PHE A 48 9.66 5.67 2.56
CA PHE A 48 8.46 6.19 3.23
C PHE A 48 7.32 5.17 3.26
N GLY A 49 7.11 4.41 2.18
CA GLY A 49 6.13 3.32 2.14
C GLY A 49 6.43 2.24 3.18
N GLY A 50 7.70 1.89 3.37
CA GLY A 50 8.13 0.93 4.39
C GLY A 50 8.00 1.48 5.80
N LEU A 51 8.46 2.72 6.04
CA LEU A 51 8.35 3.38 7.35
C LEU A 51 6.90 3.59 7.77
N VAL A 52 6.04 4.07 6.87
CA VAL A 52 4.60 4.23 7.16
C VAL A 52 3.92 2.87 7.23
N GLY A 53 4.34 1.90 6.42
CA GLY A 53 3.87 0.53 6.49
C GLY A 53 4.14 -0.11 7.86
N THR A 54 5.32 0.09 8.44
CA THR A 54 5.65 -0.45 9.77
C THR A 54 5.00 0.34 10.89
N LEU A 55 4.91 1.67 10.79
CA LEU A 55 4.33 2.53 11.83
C LEU A 55 2.79 2.45 11.90
N PHE A 56 2.12 2.34 10.75
CA PHE A 56 0.66 2.45 10.65
C PHE A 56 -0.01 1.20 10.08
N GLY A 57 0.75 0.20 9.63
CA GLY A 57 0.23 -1.01 8.97
C GLY A 57 -0.26 -0.77 7.54
N THR A 58 -0.09 0.44 6.99
CA THR A 58 -0.67 0.84 5.69
C THR A 58 0.34 1.59 4.81
N GLY A 59 1.35 0.89 4.29
CA GLY A 59 2.33 1.44 3.34
C GLY A 59 1.82 1.51 1.89
N GLY A 60 0.75 0.75 1.59
CA GLY A 60 0.15 0.60 0.26
C GLY A 60 -0.05 1.92 -0.51
N PRO A 61 -0.65 2.96 0.08
CA PRO A 61 -0.92 4.21 -0.61
C PRO A 61 0.31 4.91 -1.22
N PHE A 62 1.49 4.81 -0.59
CA PHE A 62 2.73 5.38 -1.12
C PHE A 62 3.25 4.63 -2.34
N TYR A 63 3.25 3.29 -2.26
CA TYR A 63 3.61 2.45 -3.39
C TYR A 63 2.66 2.68 -4.57
N VAL A 64 1.36 2.79 -4.29
CA VAL A 64 0.34 3.12 -5.29
C VAL A 64 0.59 4.50 -5.92
N ALA A 65 0.87 5.53 -5.11
CA ALA A 65 1.17 6.89 -5.58
C ALA A 65 2.35 6.91 -6.56
N TYR A 66 3.44 6.25 -6.18
CA TYR A 66 4.65 6.16 -6.98
C TYR A 66 4.44 5.37 -8.28
N LEU A 67 3.87 4.16 -8.18
CA LEU A 67 3.64 3.30 -9.34
C LEU A 67 2.62 3.90 -10.32
N HIS A 68 1.65 4.67 -9.82
CA HIS A 68 0.72 5.41 -10.66
C HIS A 68 1.44 6.56 -11.40
N GLY A 69 2.34 7.29 -10.73
CA GLY A 69 3.17 8.33 -11.36
C GLY A 69 4.13 7.78 -12.43
N ARG A 70 4.53 6.51 -12.33
CA ARG A 70 5.31 5.81 -13.37
C ARG A 70 4.48 5.43 -14.60
N GLN A 71 3.15 5.62 -14.54
CA GLN A 71 2.22 5.26 -15.60
C GLN A 71 2.35 3.82 -16.11
N LEU A 72 2.66 2.90 -15.20
CA LEU A 72 2.74 1.49 -15.54
C LEU A 72 1.40 0.98 -16.08
N ASP A 73 1.46 0.04 -17.01
CA ASP A 73 0.27 -0.71 -17.38
C ASP A 73 -0.24 -1.50 -16.16
N LYS A 74 -1.55 -1.76 -16.11
CA LYS A 74 -2.25 -2.42 -15.00
C LYS A 74 -1.57 -3.72 -14.58
N VAL A 75 -1.08 -4.50 -15.54
CA VAL A 75 -0.38 -5.77 -15.29
C VAL A 75 0.94 -5.52 -14.55
N ALA A 76 1.78 -4.61 -15.04
CA ALA A 76 3.06 -4.27 -14.45
C ALA A 76 2.92 -3.58 -13.07
N PHE A 77 1.89 -2.74 -12.92
CA PHE A 77 1.53 -2.13 -11.64
C PHE A 77 1.21 -3.21 -10.61
N ARG A 78 0.30 -4.15 -10.95
CA ARG A 78 -0.13 -5.22 -10.04
C ARG A 78 1.01 -6.18 -9.72
N ALA A 79 1.83 -6.55 -10.71
CA ALA A 79 2.98 -7.41 -10.50
C ALA A 79 3.96 -6.77 -9.50
N THR A 80 4.35 -5.52 -9.73
CA THR A 80 5.25 -4.79 -8.83
C THR A 80 4.67 -4.67 -7.42
N PHE A 81 3.39 -4.27 -7.32
CA PHE A 81 2.73 -4.12 -6.04
C PHE A 81 2.64 -5.46 -5.28
N SER A 82 2.33 -6.55 -5.96
CA SER A 82 2.28 -7.89 -5.36
C SER A 82 3.66 -8.34 -4.88
N THR A 83 4.72 -8.09 -5.67
CA THR A 83 6.10 -8.41 -5.28
C THR A 83 6.53 -7.63 -4.03
N ILE A 84 6.18 -6.34 -3.93
CA ILE A 84 6.49 -5.52 -2.74
C ILE A 84 5.84 -6.13 -1.50
N PHE A 85 4.55 -6.47 -1.56
CA PHE A 85 3.85 -7.08 -0.43
C PHE A 85 4.34 -8.49 -0.11
N LEU A 86 4.77 -9.25 -1.12
CA LEU A 86 5.36 -10.57 -0.91
C LEU A 86 6.68 -10.46 -0.14
N LEU A 87 7.55 -9.51 -0.52
CA LEU A 87 8.81 -9.25 0.18
C LEU A 87 8.58 -8.74 1.60
N ASP A 88 7.63 -7.82 1.79
CA ASP A 88 7.26 -7.33 3.12
C ASP A 88 6.72 -8.46 4.02
N GLY A 89 5.82 -9.30 3.48
CA GLY A 89 5.30 -10.46 4.18
C GLY A 89 6.38 -11.48 4.53
N ALA A 90 7.30 -11.78 3.60
CA ALA A 90 8.42 -12.67 3.84
C ALA A 90 9.34 -12.13 4.94
N ASN A 91 9.68 -10.84 4.90
CA ASN A 91 10.46 -10.17 5.93
C ASN A 91 9.78 -10.25 7.30
N ARG A 92 8.45 -10.11 7.35
CA ARG A 92 7.67 -10.23 8.59
C ARG A 92 7.69 -11.65 9.15
N ILE A 93 7.57 -12.66 8.30
CA ILE A 93 7.67 -14.08 8.71
C ILE A 93 9.06 -14.37 9.29
N VAL A 94 10.12 -13.95 8.61
CA VAL A 94 11.51 -14.12 9.09
C VAL A 94 11.70 -13.41 10.43
N SER A 95 11.19 -12.18 10.57
CA SER A 95 11.29 -11.41 11.81
C SER A 95 10.60 -12.12 12.98
N TYR A 96 9.40 -12.67 12.76
CA TYR A 96 8.69 -13.45 13.79
C TYR A 96 9.37 -14.77 14.11
N ALA A 97 10.02 -15.42 13.12
CA ALA A 97 10.82 -16.61 13.34
C ALA A 97 12.01 -16.32 14.27
N LEU A 98 12.78 -15.27 13.95
CA LEU A 98 13.94 -14.86 14.74
C LEU A 98 13.55 -14.40 16.15
N ALA A 99 12.39 -13.77 16.30
CA ALA A 99 11.86 -13.35 17.60
C ALA A 99 11.21 -14.50 18.41
N GLY A 100 11.17 -15.73 17.88
CA GLY A 100 10.61 -16.89 18.57
C GLY A 100 9.07 -16.87 18.70
N PHE A 101 8.37 -16.04 17.92
CA PHE A 101 6.90 -15.93 17.95
C PHE A 101 6.19 -17.02 17.14
N LEU A 102 6.92 -17.86 16.40
CA LEU A 102 6.37 -18.99 15.65
C LEU A 102 6.09 -20.17 16.59
N ASN A 103 4.97 -20.09 17.29
CA ASN A 103 4.51 -21.16 18.19
C ASN A 103 3.46 -22.07 17.51
N GLU A 104 3.11 -23.24 18.07
CA GLU A 104 2.13 -24.17 17.47
C GLU A 104 0.77 -23.52 17.17
N ARG A 105 0.37 -22.57 18.02
CA ARG A 105 -0.85 -21.76 17.83
C ARG A 105 -0.82 -20.93 16.54
N PHE A 106 0.35 -20.48 16.09
CA PHE A 106 0.51 -19.75 14.83
C PHE A 106 0.15 -20.62 13.63
N PHE A 107 0.57 -21.89 13.63
CA PHE A 107 0.23 -22.86 12.58
C PHE A 107 -1.26 -23.19 12.55
N GLY A 108 -1.90 -23.31 13.72
CA GLY A 108 -3.36 -23.46 13.80
C GLY A 108 -4.11 -22.29 13.17
N ILE A 109 -3.71 -21.05 13.48
CA ILE A 109 -4.32 -19.84 12.90
C ILE A 109 -4.06 -19.77 11.39
N LEU A 110 -2.85 -20.10 10.93
CA LEU A 110 -2.51 -20.16 9.51
C LEU A 110 -3.45 -21.10 8.74
N LEU A 111 -3.74 -22.26 9.29
CA LEU A 111 -4.63 -23.24 8.64
C LEU A 111 -6.06 -22.70 8.47
N TRP A 112 -6.56 -21.97 9.47
CA TRP A 112 -7.86 -21.30 9.39
C TRP A 112 -7.88 -20.09 8.45
N LEU A 113 -6.74 -19.41 8.28
CA LEU A 113 -6.59 -18.28 7.37
C LEU A 113 -6.31 -18.71 5.91
N ALA A 114 -5.81 -19.91 5.68
CA ALA A 114 -5.56 -20.46 4.35
C ALA A 114 -6.80 -20.41 3.42
N PRO A 115 -8.01 -20.85 3.84
CA PRO A 115 -9.19 -20.76 2.97
C PRO A 115 -9.62 -19.32 2.69
N THR A 116 -9.52 -18.42 3.66
CA THR A 116 -9.82 -17.00 3.45
C THR A 116 -8.83 -16.34 2.49
N MET A 117 -7.55 -16.72 2.56
CA MET A 117 -6.54 -16.29 1.58
C MET A 117 -6.85 -16.82 0.18
N ALA A 118 -7.20 -18.11 0.05
CA ALA A 118 -7.55 -18.71 -1.23
C ALA A 118 -8.78 -18.03 -1.87
N LEU A 119 -9.82 -17.77 -1.07
CA LEU A 119 -11.00 -17.02 -1.50
C LEU A 119 -10.64 -15.60 -1.94
N GLY A 120 -9.79 -14.89 -1.16
CA GLY A 120 -9.32 -13.56 -1.51
C GLY A 120 -8.59 -13.52 -2.85
N VAL A 121 -7.71 -14.49 -3.11
CA VAL A 121 -6.98 -14.61 -4.39
C VAL A 121 -7.95 -14.91 -5.53
N PHE A 122 -8.90 -15.82 -5.34
CA PHE A 122 -9.90 -16.17 -6.35
C PHE A 122 -10.77 -14.96 -6.73
N VAL A 123 -11.35 -14.29 -5.73
CA VAL A 123 -12.19 -13.10 -5.91
C VAL A 123 -11.39 -11.97 -6.54
N GLY A 124 -10.17 -11.73 -6.07
CA GLY A 124 -9.28 -10.70 -6.61
C GLY A 124 -8.92 -10.94 -8.08
N ARG A 125 -8.67 -12.19 -8.47
CA ARG A 125 -8.42 -12.58 -9.87
C ARG A 125 -9.65 -12.31 -10.74
N HIS A 126 -10.85 -12.63 -10.25
CA HIS A 126 -12.09 -12.48 -11.00
C HIS A 126 -12.49 -11.00 -11.17
N LEU A 127 -12.45 -10.20 -10.10
CA LEU A 127 -12.76 -8.76 -10.17
C LEU A 127 -11.86 -7.99 -11.14
N HIS A 128 -10.61 -8.43 -11.31
CA HIS A 128 -9.64 -7.71 -12.12
C HIS A 128 -9.61 -8.16 -13.60
N ALA A 129 -10.39 -9.14 -14.03
CA ALA A 129 -10.32 -9.66 -15.41
C ALA A 129 -10.77 -8.60 -16.44
N ASP A 130 -11.83 -7.84 -16.16
CA ASP A 130 -12.48 -6.97 -17.18
C ASP A 130 -12.33 -5.45 -16.94
N ILE A 131 -11.50 -5.02 -15.98
CA ILE A 131 -11.36 -3.58 -15.66
C ILE A 131 -10.41 -2.90 -16.66
N SER A 132 -10.91 -1.89 -17.39
CA SER A 132 -10.09 -1.02 -18.26
C SER A 132 -9.01 -0.25 -17.47
N GLN A 133 -7.91 0.14 -18.12
CA GLN A 133 -6.83 0.90 -17.47
C GLN A 133 -7.33 2.23 -16.88
N LYS A 134 -8.28 2.89 -17.54
CA LYS A 134 -8.91 4.14 -17.07
C LYS A 134 -9.76 3.91 -15.82
N THR A 135 -10.55 2.83 -15.79
CA THR A 135 -11.36 2.46 -14.62
C THR A 135 -10.48 2.06 -13.44
N PHE A 136 -9.39 1.32 -13.70
CA PHE A 136 -8.42 0.92 -12.69
C PHE A 136 -7.76 2.14 -12.02
N ARG A 137 -7.31 3.11 -12.83
CA ARG A 137 -6.73 4.37 -12.33
C ARG A 137 -7.73 5.16 -11.49
N ARG A 138 -8.96 5.38 -12.00
CA ARG A 138 -10.01 6.07 -11.25
C ARG A 138 -10.33 5.38 -9.93
N GLY A 139 -10.42 4.05 -9.93
CA GLY A 139 -10.66 3.25 -8.73
C GLY A 139 -9.57 3.47 -7.67
N ILE A 140 -8.30 3.40 -8.08
CA ILE A 140 -7.15 3.70 -7.22
C ILE A 140 -7.24 5.11 -6.63
N SER A 141 -7.53 6.12 -7.45
CA SER A 141 -7.60 7.50 -6.99
C SER A 141 -8.73 7.71 -5.98
N ILE A 142 -9.91 7.12 -6.22
CA ILE A 142 -11.03 7.13 -5.27
C ILE A 142 -10.61 6.45 -3.95
N LEU A 143 -9.91 5.33 -4.03
CA LEU A 143 -9.45 4.60 -2.85
C LEU A 143 -8.46 5.42 -2.01
N LEU A 144 -7.56 6.15 -2.67
CA LEU A 144 -6.62 7.08 -2.02
C LEU A 144 -7.34 8.25 -1.35
N LEU A 145 -8.32 8.86 -2.04
CA LEU A 145 -9.15 9.92 -1.47
C LEU A 145 -9.90 9.44 -0.24
N LEU A 146 -10.60 8.30 -0.33
CA LEU A 146 -11.35 7.72 0.78
C LEU A 146 -10.42 7.37 1.95
N SER A 147 -9.27 6.75 1.68
CA SER A 147 -8.31 6.40 2.73
C SER A 147 -7.79 7.64 3.44
N GLY A 148 -7.43 8.69 2.69
CA GLY A 148 -7.01 9.96 3.28
C GLY A 148 -8.13 10.66 4.05
N SER A 149 -9.36 10.68 3.53
CA SER A 149 -10.50 11.26 4.25
C SER A 149 -10.79 10.52 5.55
N ILE A 150 -10.89 9.19 5.53
CA ILE A 150 -11.12 8.38 6.74
C ILE A 150 -10.01 8.63 7.76
N LEU A 151 -8.77 8.74 7.30
CA LEU A 151 -7.62 8.98 8.17
C LEU A 151 -7.60 10.39 8.76
N LEU A 152 -8.19 11.39 8.11
CA LEU A 152 -8.40 12.73 8.68
C LEU A 152 -9.50 12.77 9.75
N PHE A 153 -10.51 11.91 9.64
CA PHE A 153 -11.67 11.88 10.55
C PHE A 153 -11.50 10.91 11.72
N LYS A 154 -10.38 10.19 11.79
CA LYS A 154 -10.05 9.24 12.85
C LYS A 154 -9.09 9.85 13.85
#